data_AF-A0A7K4CQH5-F1
#
_entry.id   AF-A0A7K4CQH5-F1
#
_cell.length_a   1.000
_cell.length_b   1.000
_cell.length_c   1.000
_cell.angle_alpha   90.00
_cell.angle_beta   90.00
_cell.angle_gamma   90.00
#
_symmetry.space_group_name_H-M   'P 1'
#
loop_
_entity.id
_entity.type
_entity.pdbx_description
1 polymer ?
#
loop_
_entity_poly.entity_id
_entity_poly.type
_entity_poly.pdbx_seq_one_letter_code
_entity_poly.pdbx_strand_id
1 'polypeptide(L)' 'MIDLHAHILPGWDDGAGSWVETRKMCRIAREDGIEKIVATPHVFRLNKQGNDWPALESRFAELARRAPEWGIAVGRGA' A
#
# COMPACT_ATOMS: atom_id res chain seq x y z
N MET A 1 -7.49 -1.31 -15.14
CA MET A 1 -6.48 -0.21 -15.13
C MET A 1 -5.43 -0.49 -14.07
N ILE A 2 -4.18 -0.02 -14.23
CA ILE A 2 -3.11 -0.17 -13.23
C ILE A 2 -2.74 1.21 -12.69
N ASP A 3 -2.81 1.37 -11.37
CA ASP A 3 -2.25 2.51 -10.65
C ASP A 3 -0.80 2.22 -10.28
N LEU A 4 0.10 3.12 -10.66
CA LEU A 4 1.55 2.95 -10.52
C LEU A 4 2.12 3.68 -9.31
N HIS A 5 1.31 4.48 -8.60
CA HIS A 5 1.80 5.28 -7.49
C HIS A 5 0.73 5.48 -6.42
N ALA A 6 0.84 4.75 -5.31
CA ALA A 6 -0.09 4.88 -4.19
C ALA A 6 0.56 4.62 -2.83
N HIS A 7 0.19 5.47 -1.87
CA HIS A 7 0.63 5.40 -0.48
C HIS A 7 -0.38 4.60 0.37
N ILE A 8 -0.46 3.30 0.09
CA ILE A 8 -1.41 2.38 0.74
C ILE A 8 -0.75 1.48 1.80
N LEU A 9 0.50 1.74 2.18
CA LEU A 9 1.19 0.95 3.20
C LEU A 9 0.87 1.51 4.60
N PRO A 10 0.19 0.75 5.47
CA PRO A 10 -0.40 1.29 6.68
C PRO A 10 0.64 1.72 7.71
N GLY A 11 0.50 2.97 8.15
CA GLY A 11 1.33 3.62 9.16
C GLY A 11 2.74 3.94 8.70
N TRP A 12 3.09 3.68 7.44
CA TRP A 12 4.47 3.83 6.96
C TRP A 12 4.86 5.29 6.72
N ASP A 13 4.01 6.04 6.02
CA ASP A 13 4.24 7.43 5.68
C ASP A 13 2.97 8.25 5.89
N ASP A 14 2.79 9.31 5.13
CA ASP A 14 1.62 10.21 5.12
C ASP A 14 0.40 9.66 4.38
N GLY A 15 0.48 8.44 3.83
CA GLY A 15 -0.65 7.72 3.26
C GLY A 15 -1.58 7.10 4.30
N ALA A 16 -1.98 5.84 4.08
CA ALA A 16 -2.86 5.12 4.99
C ALA A 16 -2.27 5.03 6.40
N GLY A 17 -3.01 5.43 7.44
CA GLY A 17 -2.60 5.32 8.83
C GLY A 17 -2.90 3.95 9.46
N SER A 18 -3.79 3.16 8.86
CA SER A 18 -4.19 1.85 9.37
C SER A 18 -4.58 0.86 8.27
N TRP A 19 -4.69 -0.43 8.64
CA TRP A 19 -5.23 -1.46 7.75
C TRP A 19 -6.68 -1.20 7.34
N VAL A 20 -7.48 -0.55 8.19
CA VAL A 20 -8.87 -0.17 7.88
C VAL A 20 -8.88 0.87 6.75
N GLU A 21 -8.02 1.88 6.85
CA GLU A 21 -7.88 2.91 5.81
C GLU A 21 -7.30 2.34 4.53
N THR A 22 -6.27 1.49 4.62
CA THR A 22 -5.70 0.77 3.47
C THR A 22 -6.77 0.00 2.71
N ARG A 23 -7.61 -0.78 3.42
CA ARG A 23 -8.74 -1.50 2.84
C ARG A 23 -9.71 -0.55 2.15
N LYS A 24 -10.04 0.57 2.79
CA LYS A 24 -10.96 1.57 2.22
C LYS A 24 -10.41 2.14 0.91
N MET A 25 -9.13 2.51 0.87
CA MET A 25 -8.47 3.00 -0.35
C MET A 25 -8.47 1.96 -1.47
N CYS A 26 -8.14 0.71 -1.16
CA CYS A 26 -8.19 -0.39 -2.14
C CYS A 26 -9.59 -0.61 -2.72
N ARG A 27 -10.65 -0.50 -1.89
CA ARG A 27 -12.04 -0.64 -2.36
C ARG A 27 -12.47 0.52 -3.26
N ILE A 28 -12.12 1.76 -2.90
CA ILE A 28 -12.38 2.93 -3.73
C ILE A 28 -11.69 2.77 -5.09
N ALA A 29 -10.40 2.41 -5.10
CA ALA A 29 -9.66 2.16 -6.33
C ALA A 29 -10.32 1.07 -7.20
N ARG A 30 -10.82 0.01 -6.58
CA ARG A 30 -11.52 -1.07 -7.28
C ARG A 30 -12.87 -0.63 -7.87
N GLU A 31 -13.60 0.21 -7.14
CA GLU A 31 -14.85 0.84 -7.59
C GLU A 31 -14.60 1.78 -8.78
N ASP A 32 -13.44 2.44 -8.81
CA ASP A 32 -12.98 3.29 -9.92
C ASP A 32 -12.38 2.50 -11.13
N GLY A 33 -12.42 1.16 -11.10
CA GLY A 33 -11.96 0.32 -12.21
C GLY A 33 -10.45 0.02 -12.22
N ILE A 34 -9.74 0.32 -11.12
CA ILE A 34 -8.35 -0.10 -10.92
C ILE A 34 -8.33 -1.58 -10.50
N GLU A 35 -7.54 -2.38 -11.21
CA GLU A 35 -7.42 -3.82 -10.98
C GLU A 35 -6.11 -4.19 -10.28
N LYS A 36 -5.11 -3.30 -10.39
CA LYS A 36 -3.81 -3.47 -9.76
C LYS A 36 -3.24 -2.13 -9.29
N ILE A 37 -2.65 -2.12 -8.10
CA ILE A 37 -1.91 -0.98 -7.56
C ILE A 37 -0.44 -1.38 -7.39
N VAL A 38 0.49 -0.48 -7.65
CA VAL A 38 1.87 -0.56 -7.18
C VAL A 38 2.02 0.34 -5.95
N ALA A 39 2.27 -0.25 -4.79
CA ALA A 39 2.48 0.51 -3.56
C ALA A 39 3.89 1.13 -3.58
N THR A 40 3.96 2.46 -3.49
CA THR A 40 5.18 3.27 -3.62
C THR A 40 5.31 4.20 -2.41
N PRO A 41 5.51 3.66 -1.20
CA PRO A 41 5.61 4.48 -0.01
C PRO A 41 6.89 5.33 -0.05
N HIS A 42 6.90 6.41 0.70
CA HIS A 42 8.13 7.15 0.94
C HIS A 42 9.18 6.30 1.66
N VAL A 43 10.39 6.18 1.09
CA VAL A 43 11.50 5.41 1.69
C VAL A 43 12.64 6.26 2.24
N PHE A 44 12.72 7.55 1.90
CA PHE A 44 13.82 8.43 2.35
C PHE A 44 13.34 9.59 3.25
N ARG A 45 12.57 10.53 2.73
CA ARG A 45 11.92 11.59 3.54
C ARG A 45 10.47 11.25 3.76
N LEU A 46 9.89 11.68 4.89
CA LEU A 46 8.47 11.51 5.24
C LEU A 46 8.03 10.08 5.61
N ASN A 47 8.95 9.11 5.64
CA ASN A 47 8.67 7.85 6.31
C ASN A 47 8.63 8.05 7.84
N LYS A 48 7.87 7.19 8.53
CA LYS A 48 7.71 7.22 9.98
C LYS A 48 8.63 6.23 10.70
N GLN A 49 9.33 5.36 9.96
CA GLN A 49 10.11 4.23 10.49
C GLN A 49 11.63 4.35 10.28
N GLY A 50 12.12 5.41 9.63
CA GLY A 50 13.54 5.53 9.28
C GLY A 50 13.98 4.49 8.25
N ASN A 51 15.10 3.80 8.51
CA ASN A 51 15.70 2.81 7.60
C ASN A 51 15.34 1.35 8.00
N ASP A 52 14.15 1.11 8.55
CA ASP A 52 13.70 -0.23 8.95
C ASP A 52 13.21 -1.05 7.74
N TRP A 53 14.16 -1.50 6.92
CA TRP A 53 13.88 -2.32 5.75
C TRP A 53 13.15 -3.63 6.07
N PRO A 54 13.50 -4.39 7.14
CA PRO A 54 12.73 -5.57 7.52
C PRO A 54 11.26 -5.27 7.82
N ALA A 55 10.95 -4.17 8.51
CA ALA A 55 9.57 -3.77 8.72
C ALA A 55 8.87 -3.41 7.40
N LEU A 56 9.56 -2.73 6.47
CA LEU A 56 9.02 -2.42 5.15
C LEU A 56 8.64 -3.70 4.39
N GLU A 57 9.55 -4.67 4.35
CA GLU A 57 9.31 -5.97 3.70
C GLU A 57 8.13 -6.69 4.32
N SER A 58 8.05 -6.73 5.66
CA SER A 58 6.94 -7.35 6.37
C SER A 58 5.61 -6.68 6.04
N ARG A 59 5.59 -5.36 5.87
CA ARG A 59 4.37 -4.62 5.52
C ARG A 59 3.95 -4.86 4.08
N PHE A 60 4.88 -4.91 3.14
CA PHE A 60 4.57 -5.29 1.75
C PHE A 60 4.02 -6.71 1.65
N ALA A 61 4.63 -7.67 2.35
CA ALA A 61 4.16 -9.05 2.38
C ALA A 61 2.73 -9.14 2.96
N GLU A 62 2.46 -8.41 4.03
CA GLU A 62 1.14 -8.36 4.64
C GLU A 62 0.09 -7.71 3.72
N LEU A 63 0.46 -6.63 3.04
CA LEU A 63 -0.41 -5.96 2.07
C LEU A 63 -0.73 -6.88 0.89
N ALA A 64 0.27 -7.55 0.31
CA ALA A 64 0.09 -8.47 -0.80
C ALA A 64 -0.81 -9.65 -0.44
N ARG A 65 -0.78 -10.11 0.82
CA ARG A 65 -1.66 -11.18 1.33
C ARG A 65 -3.11 -10.71 1.49
N ARG A 66 -3.33 -9.50 1.98
CA ARG A 66 -4.67 -8.98 2.31
C ARG A 66 -5.41 -8.37 1.11
N ALA A 67 -4.70 -7.71 0.20
CA ALA A 67 -5.30 -6.96 -0.90
C ALA A 67 -6.24 -7.77 -1.83
N PRO A 68 -5.96 -9.05 -2.15
CA PRO A 68 -6.87 -9.88 -2.93
C PRO A 68 -8.26 -10.03 -2.28
N GLU A 69 -8.35 -10.04 -0.96
CA GLU A 69 -9.63 -10.09 -0.22
C GLU A 69 -10.47 -8.81 -0.42
N TRP A 70 -9.85 -7.74 -0.91
CA TRP A 70 -10.50 -6.46 -1.23
C TRP A 70 -10.72 -6.28 -2.74
N GLY A 71 -10.43 -7.31 -3.53
CA GLY A 71 -10.69 -7.35 -4.97
C GLY A 71 -9.65 -6.65 -5.83
N ILE A 72 -8.45 -6.36 -5.30
CA ILE A 72 -7.37 -5.68 -6.03
C ILE A 72 -6.03 -6.38 -5.84
N ALA A 73 -5.23 -6.50 -6.90
CA ALA A 73 -3.87 -7.01 -6.80
C ALA A 73 -2.91 -5.87 -6.40
N VAL A 74 -1.91 -6.16 -5.58
CA VAL A 74 -0.90 -5.16 -5.20
C VAL A 74 0.50 -5.66 -5.54
N GLY A 75 1.25 -4.83 -6.26
CA GLY A 75 2.68 -4.95 -6.47
C GLY A 75 3.47 -3.98 -5.59
N ARG A 76 4.79 -4.12 -5.60
CA ARG A 76 5.73 -3.28 -4.85
C ARG A 76 6.47 -2.32 -5.78
N GLY A 77 6.62 -1.08 -5.34
CA GLY A 77 7.55 -0.08 -5.87
C GLY A 77 8.24 0.67 -4.72
N ALA A 78 9.13 1.60 -5.05
CA ALA A 78 9.83 2.49 -4.11
C ALA A 78 10.16 3.82 -4.79
#